data_AF-A0A175VSC8-F1
#
_entry.id   AF-A0A175VSC8-F1
#
_cell.length_a   1.000
_cell.length_b   1.000
_cell.length_c   1.000
_cell.angle_alpha   90.00
_cell.angle_beta   90.00
_cell.angle_gamma   90.00
#
_symmetry.space_group_name_H-M   'P 1'
#
loop_
_entity.id
_entity.type
_entity.pdbx_description
1 polymer ?
#
loop_
_entity_poly.entity_id
_entity_poly.type
_entity_poly.pdbx_seq_one_letter_code
_entity_poly.pdbx_strand_id
1 'polypeptide(L)'
;MVSCPRELVKEIILISALRSQAPSPETTRSAYDILARVEAFSPQEWTTTTRESFHDDWLILARLYHAATALYCILSLQSSGAFRDPHQMSPSPKLELARARHARHLFALLERAVATPRVRRRMSWALIVAGVEASRASDEVQRYIGEKLADMSRDQGIASPLVARAVLERFWARGGGRWDDCFDDAFAFIM
;
A
#
# COMPACT_ATOMS: atom_id res chain seq x y z
N MET A 1 -20.94 7.60 -3.85
CA MET A 1 -20.10 6.52 -3.30
C MET A 1 -18.64 6.92 -3.49
N VAL A 2 -17.79 6.76 -2.47
CA VAL A 2 -16.36 7.11 -2.56
C VAL A 2 -15.56 5.93 -3.15
N SER A 3 -14.73 6.19 -4.16
CA SER A 3 -14.02 5.17 -4.97
C SER A 3 -12.53 5.51 -5.13
N CYS A 4 -11.68 4.50 -5.30
CA CYS A 4 -10.25 4.70 -5.55
C CYS A 4 -9.98 5.50 -6.85
N PRO A 5 -8.98 6.41 -6.88
CA PRO A 5 -8.49 7.02 -8.12
C PRO A 5 -8.11 5.97 -9.17
N ARG A 6 -8.70 6.05 -10.36
CA ARG A 6 -8.51 5.07 -11.44
C ARG A 6 -7.06 5.04 -11.92
N GLU A 7 -6.41 6.21 -11.88
CA GLU A 7 -5.00 6.42 -12.20
C GLU A 7 -4.11 5.56 -11.30
N LEU A 8 -4.38 5.54 -10.00
CA LEU A 8 -3.64 4.71 -9.05
C LEU A 8 -3.94 3.22 -9.21
N VAL A 9 -5.20 2.85 -9.50
CA VAL A 9 -5.57 1.45 -9.77
C VAL A 9 -4.81 0.91 -10.98
N LYS A 10 -4.65 1.72 -12.04
CA LYS A 10 -3.85 1.36 -13.21
C LYS A 10 -2.41 1.04 -12.80
N GLU A 11 -1.78 1.86 -11.97
CA GLU A 11 -0.41 1.62 -11.52
C GLU A 11 -0.31 0.37 -10.63
N ILE A 12 -1.30 0.09 -9.76
CA ILE A 12 -1.34 -1.17 -8.96
C ILE A 12 -1.31 -2.40 -9.87
N ILE A 13 -2.08 -2.38 -10.96
CA ILE A 13 -2.12 -3.47 -11.95
C ILE A 13 -0.75 -3.60 -12.64
N LEU A 14 -0.15 -2.48 -13.06
CA LEU A 14 1.17 -2.48 -13.70
C LEU A 14 2.26 -3.00 -12.76
N ILE A 15 2.23 -2.63 -11.48
CA ILE A 15 3.14 -3.18 -10.45
C ILE A 15 2.99 -4.70 -10.39
N SER A 16 1.76 -5.20 -10.31
CA SER A 16 1.50 -6.65 -10.26
C SER A 16 2.03 -7.37 -11.50
N ALA A 17 1.83 -6.80 -12.70
CA ALA A 17 2.31 -7.37 -13.96
C ALA A 17 3.85 -7.31 -14.08
N LEU A 18 4.49 -6.29 -13.49
CA LEU A 18 5.94 -6.17 -13.49
C LEU A 18 6.58 -7.16 -12.50
N ARG A 19 5.94 -7.43 -11.36
CA ARG A 19 6.40 -8.42 -10.37
C ARG A 19 6.49 -9.84 -10.92
N SER A 20 5.65 -10.20 -11.88
CA SER A 20 5.68 -11.53 -12.52
C SER A 20 6.76 -11.68 -13.60
N GLN A 21 7.50 -10.62 -13.93
CA GLN A 21 8.58 -10.66 -14.90
C GLN A 21 9.93 -10.94 -14.23
N ALA A 22 10.84 -11.59 -14.96
CA ALA A 22 12.21 -11.79 -14.49
C ALA A 22 12.94 -10.44 -14.41
N PRO A 23 13.74 -10.19 -13.34
CA PRO A 23 14.51 -8.95 -13.22
C PRO A 23 15.44 -8.72 -14.41
N SER A 24 15.29 -7.57 -15.07
CA SER A 24 16.12 -7.10 -16.18
C SER A 24 16.35 -5.58 -16.08
N PRO A 25 17.26 -5.01 -16.88
CA PRO A 25 17.38 -3.56 -17.01
C PRO A 25 16.07 -2.87 -17.44
N GLU A 26 15.28 -3.50 -18.32
CA GLU A 26 13.96 -3.01 -18.75
C GLU A 26 12.95 -3.02 -17.61
N THR A 27 12.91 -4.09 -16.80
CA THR A 27 12.01 -4.13 -15.64
C THR A 27 12.40 -3.09 -14.60
N THR A 28 13.71 -2.84 -14.45
CA THR A 28 14.23 -1.82 -13.53
C THR A 28 13.84 -0.42 -13.95
N ARG A 29 14.03 -0.08 -15.23
CA ARG A 29 13.54 1.19 -15.78
C ARG A 29 12.03 1.34 -15.58
N SER A 30 11.27 0.30 -15.93
CA SER A 30 9.81 0.29 -15.77
C SER A 30 9.38 0.50 -14.32
N ALA A 31 10.10 -0.07 -13.35
CA ALA A 31 9.83 0.10 -11.93
C ALA A 31 9.99 1.56 -11.48
N TYR A 32 11.09 2.22 -11.88
CA TYR A 32 11.30 3.64 -11.60
C TYR A 32 10.28 4.53 -12.31
N ASP A 33 9.89 4.20 -13.54
CA ASP A 33 8.87 4.95 -14.28
C ASP A 33 7.48 4.85 -13.63
N ILE A 34 7.10 3.66 -13.16
CA ILE A 34 5.87 3.46 -12.38
C ILE A 34 5.92 4.28 -11.09
N LEU A 35 7.01 4.18 -10.32
CA LEU A 35 7.14 4.93 -9.07
C LEU A 35 7.04 6.44 -9.31
N ALA A 36 7.72 6.96 -10.35
CA ALA A 36 7.65 8.37 -10.71
C ALA A 36 6.22 8.82 -11.08
N ARG A 37 5.47 8.01 -11.84
CA ARG A 37 4.05 8.32 -12.15
C ARG A 37 3.16 8.30 -10.92
N VAL A 38 3.38 7.34 -10.01
CA VAL A 38 2.66 7.30 -8.73
C VAL A 38 2.97 8.53 -7.90
N GLU A 39 4.24 8.88 -7.72
CA GLU A 39 4.66 10.05 -6.94
C GLU A 39 4.19 11.39 -7.54
N ALA A 40 4.06 11.45 -8.87
CA ALA A 40 3.54 12.61 -9.58
C ALA A 40 2.01 12.75 -9.48
N PHE A 41 1.29 11.73 -8.99
CA PHE A 41 -0.15 11.83 -8.78
C PHE A 41 -0.45 12.90 -7.72
N SER A 42 -1.34 13.84 -8.04
CA SER A 42 -1.78 14.90 -7.13
C SER A 42 -3.18 14.58 -6.60
N PRO A 43 -3.31 14.11 -5.34
CA PRO A 43 -4.61 13.92 -4.70
C PRO A 43 -5.48 15.18 -4.74
N GLN A 44 -4.86 16.34 -4.58
CA GLN A 44 -5.54 17.64 -4.56
C GLN A 44 -6.18 17.96 -5.92
N GLU A 45 -5.40 17.89 -7.01
CA GLU A 45 -5.92 18.13 -8.35
C GLU A 45 -7.02 17.14 -8.70
N TRP A 46 -6.80 15.85 -8.40
CA TRP A 46 -7.79 14.80 -8.62
C TRP A 46 -9.11 15.08 -7.90
N THR A 47 -9.06 15.58 -6.66
CA THR A 47 -10.29 15.94 -5.93
C THR A 47 -11.00 17.16 -6.47
N THR A 48 -10.26 18.18 -6.91
CA THR A 48 -10.84 19.42 -7.46
C THR A 48 -11.57 19.17 -8.77
N THR A 49 -11.01 18.37 -9.67
CA THR A 49 -11.62 18.07 -10.97
C THR A 49 -12.86 17.20 -10.84
N THR A 50 -12.91 16.34 -9.82
CA THR A 50 -13.87 15.25 -9.85
C THR A 50 -15.18 15.58 -9.11
N ARG A 51 -15.19 16.34 -7.99
CA ARG A 51 -16.32 16.26 -7.03
C ARG A 51 -16.57 17.48 -6.15
N GLU A 52 -17.81 18.00 -6.23
CA GLU A 52 -18.30 19.11 -5.39
C GLU A 52 -18.73 18.67 -3.98
N SER A 53 -19.18 17.41 -3.80
CA SER A 53 -19.62 16.88 -2.50
C SER A 53 -18.59 15.95 -1.87
N PHE A 54 -18.49 16.01 -0.54
CA PHE A 54 -17.57 15.19 0.28
C PHE A 54 -16.10 15.37 -0.09
N HIS A 55 -15.70 16.59 -0.49
CA HIS A 55 -14.33 16.90 -0.93
C HIS A 55 -13.26 16.38 0.04
N ASP A 56 -13.46 16.60 1.35
CA ASP A 56 -12.52 16.13 2.37
C ASP A 56 -12.40 14.61 2.42
N ASP A 57 -13.51 13.87 2.35
CA ASP A 57 -13.50 12.40 2.31
C ASP A 57 -12.76 11.89 1.07
N TRP A 58 -12.97 12.53 -0.08
CA TRP A 58 -12.26 12.21 -1.32
C TRP A 58 -10.77 12.49 -1.22
N LEU A 59 -10.40 13.59 -0.56
CA LEU A 59 -9.01 13.98 -0.40
C LEU A 59 -8.27 13.04 0.55
N ILE A 60 -8.91 12.63 1.65
CA ILE A 60 -8.36 11.61 2.56
C ILE A 60 -8.19 10.30 1.79
N LEU A 61 -9.19 9.85 1.04
CA LEU A 61 -9.10 8.60 0.27
C LEU A 61 -7.99 8.66 -0.79
N ALA A 62 -7.90 9.75 -1.55
CA ALA A 62 -6.90 9.93 -2.60
C ALA A 62 -5.48 9.95 -2.02
N ARG A 63 -5.27 10.64 -0.90
CA ARG A 63 -3.98 10.64 -0.19
C ARG A 63 -3.63 9.26 0.36
N LEU A 64 -4.61 8.55 0.93
CA LEU A 64 -4.43 7.21 1.47
C LEU A 64 -3.98 6.24 0.39
N TYR A 65 -4.69 6.20 -0.73
CA TYR A 65 -4.31 5.35 -1.86
C TYR A 65 -3.00 5.79 -2.50
N HIS A 66 -2.72 7.09 -2.60
CA HIS A 66 -1.44 7.55 -3.14
C HIS A 66 -0.27 7.04 -2.30
N ALA A 67 -0.32 7.22 -0.97
CA ALA A 67 0.72 6.73 -0.07
C ALA A 67 0.84 5.20 -0.09
N ALA A 68 -0.29 4.49 -0.07
CA ALA A 68 -0.31 3.02 -0.12
C ALA A 68 0.21 2.48 -1.46
N THR A 69 -0.14 3.08 -2.60
CA THR A 69 0.36 2.65 -3.92
C THR A 69 1.85 2.88 -4.07
N ALA A 70 2.36 4.03 -3.60
CA ALA A 70 3.80 4.29 -3.63
C ALA A 70 4.55 3.27 -2.75
N LEU A 71 4.05 3.01 -1.54
CA LEU A 71 4.66 2.04 -0.63
C LEU A 71 4.59 0.61 -1.18
N TYR A 72 3.44 0.20 -1.74
CA TYR A 72 3.27 -1.09 -2.41
C TYR A 72 4.25 -1.24 -3.57
N CYS A 73 4.37 -0.23 -4.43
CA CYS A 73 5.32 -0.20 -5.54
C CYS A 73 6.73 -0.53 -5.04
N ILE A 74 7.19 0.21 -4.02
CA ILE A 74 8.54 0.03 -3.47
C ILE A 74 8.71 -1.37 -2.85
N LEU A 75 7.87 -1.75 -1.90
CA LEU A 75 8.01 -3.02 -1.17
C LEU A 75 7.94 -4.23 -2.11
N SER A 76 7.00 -4.21 -3.05
CA SER A 76 6.69 -5.36 -3.90
C SER A 76 7.69 -5.55 -5.04
N LEU A 77 8.14 -4.45 -5.69
CA LEU A 77 9.15 -4.50 -6.74
C LEU A 77 10.58 -4.61 -6.19
N GLN A 78 10.83 -4.14 -4.96
CA GLN A 78 12.06 -4.51 -4.26
C GLN A 78 12.06 -6.01 -4.05
N SER A 79 10.96 -6.58 -3.54
CA SER A 79 10.83 -8.02 -3.27
C SER A 79 11.12 -8.87 -4.50
N SER A 80 10.50 -8.57 -5.65
CA SER A 80 10.73 -9.28 -6.92
C SER A 80 12.13 -9.05 -7.52
N GLY A 81 12.88 -8.06 -7.04
CA GLY A 81 14.20 -7.70 -7.55
C GLY A 81 14.16 -6.74 -8.74
N ALA A 82 13.00 -6.17 -9.08
CA ALA A 82 12.89 -5.17 -10.15
C ALA A 82 13.60 -3.85 -9.80
N PHE A 83 13.79 -3.51 -8.52
CA PHE A 83 14.61 -2.34 -8.12
C PHE A 83 16.11 -2.63 -7.97
N ARG A 84 16.64 -3.72 -8.52
CA ARG A 84 18.08 -4.01 -8.44
C ARG A 84 18.87 -3.04 -9.32
N ASP A 85 19.80 -2.33 -8.70
CA ASP A 85 20.96 -1.79 -9.41
C ASP A 85 21.96 -2.95 -9.57
N PRO A 86 22.40 -3.30 -10.80
CA PRO A 86 23.41 -4.33 -11.02
C PRO A 86 24.69 -4.16 -10.20
N HIS A 87 24.96 -2.93 -9.73
CA HIS A 87 26.16 -2.57 -8.99
C HIS A 87 25.95 -2.43 -7.46
N GLN A 88 24.71 -2.57 -6.95
CA GLN A 88 24.43 -2.40 -5.52
C GLN A 88 23.67 -3.60 -4.96
N MET A 89 24.25 -4.25 -3.95
CA MET A 89 23.60 -5.35 -3.22
C MET A 89 22.48 -4.86 -2.29
N SER A 90 22.48 -3.58 -1.93
CA SER A 90 21.50 -2.96 -1.02
C SER A 90 20.53 -2.05 -1.79
N PRO A 91 19.29 -1.86 -1.30
CA PRO A 91 18.39 -0.88 -1.86
C PRO A 91 19.03 0.50 -1.94
N SER A 92 18.74 1.22 -3.03
CA SER A 92 19.18 2.61 -3.19
C SER A 92 18.75 3.45 -1.97
N PRO A 93 19.64 4.24 -1.36
CA PRO A 93 19.30 5.12 -0.23
C PRO A 93 18.11 6.05 -0.54
N LYS A 94 17.95 6.46 -1.80
CA LYS A 94 16.81 7.26 -2.27
C LYS A 94 15.49 6.49 -2.14
N LEU A 95 15.50 5.21 -2.49
CA LEU A 95 14.34 4.33 -2.43
C LEU A 95 13.92 4.06 -0.99
N GLU A 96 14.88 3.85 -0.08
CA GLU A 96 14.60 3.69 1.35
C GLU A 96 14.05 4.98 1.98
N LEU A 97 14.56 6.14 1.59
CA LEU A 97 14.02 7.43 2.03
C LEU A 97 12.58 7.63 1.53
N ALA A 98 12.32 7.34 0.26
CA ALA A 98 10.97 7.40 -0.32
C ALA A 98 10.02 6.44 0.40
N ARG A 99 10.43 5.19 0.63
CA ARG A 99 9.67 4.18 1.39
C ARG A 99 9.29 4.70 2.78
N ALA A 100 10.27 5.17 3.56
CA ALA A 100 10.04 5.68 4.90
C ALA A 100 9.12 6.91 4.92
N ARG A 101 9.22 7.79 3.91
CA ARG A 101 8.31 8.93 3.74
C ARG A 101 6.87 8.48 3.49
N HIS A 102 6.65 7.56 2.54
CA HIS A 102 5.31 7.05 2.23
C HIS A 102 4.73 6.24 3.39
N ALA A 103 5.54 5.45 4.10
CA ALA A 103 5.13 4.73 5.31
C ALA A 103 4.61 5.68 6.40
N ARG A 104 5.41 6.69 6.78
CA ARG A 104 5.00 7.69 7.77
C ARG A 104 3.73 8.41 7.36
N HIS A 105 3.62 8.79 6.09
CA HIS A 105 2.43 9.47 5.57
C HIS A 105 1.20 8.54 5.61
N LEU A 106 1.36 7.28 5.23
CA LEU A 106 0.28 6.29 5.26
C LEU A 106 -0.22 6.07 6.69
N PHE A 107 0.67 5.85 7.66
CA PHE A 107 0.29 5.67 9.06
C PHE A 107 -0.50 6.88 9.60
N ALA A 108 -0.04 8.10 9.34
CA ALA A 108 -0.76 9.32 9.75
C ALA A 108 -2.14 9.46 9.08
N LEU A 109 -2.29 8.98 7.83
CA LEU A 109 -3.57 8.99 7.13
C LEU A 109 -4.55 7.93 7.62
N LEU A 110 -4.06 6.79 8.12
CA LEU A 110 -4.93 5.71 8.61
C LEU A 110 -5.78 6.17 9.80
N GLU A 111 -5.22 6.92 10.74
CA GLU A 111 -5.96 7.46 11.89
C GLU A 111 -7.15 8.32 11.42
N ARG A 112 -6.91 9.20 10.44
CA ARG A 112 -7.94 10.05 9.85
C ARG A 112 -8.97 9.23 9.06
N ALA A 113 -8.52 8.26 8.27
CA ALA A 113 -9.37 7.41 7.44
C ALA A 113 -10.34 6.56 8.28
N VAL A 114 -9.89 6.05 9.43
CA VAL A 114 -10.72 5.26 10.36
C VAL A 114 -11.84 6.10 10.96
N ALA A 115 -11.57 7.39 11.23
CA ALA A 115 -12.56 8.32 11.77
C ALA A 115 -13.62 8.76 10.74
N THR A 116 -13.41 8.51 9.44
CA THR A 116 -14.31 8.92 8.36
C THR A 116 -15.07 7.71 7.79
N PRO A 117 -16.37 7.50 8.10
CA PRO A 117 -17.09 6.27 7.75
C PRO A 117 -17.10 5.92 6.25
N ARG A 118 -17.13 6.93 5.36
CA ARG A 118 -17.11 6.72 3.90
C ARG A 118 -15.75 6.20 3.40
N VAL A 119 -14.67 6.64 4.04
CA VAL A 119 -13.30 6.24 3.72
C VAL A 119 -12.96 4.90 4.38
N ARG A 120 -13.40 4.69 5.63
CA ARG A 120 -13.17 3.45 6.38
C ARG A 120 -13.59 2.20 5.60
N ARG A 121 -14.70 2.26 4.86
CA ARG A 121 -15.16 1.11 4.05
C ARG A 121 -14.26 0.78 2.84
N ARG A 122 -13.28 1.62 2.51
CA ARG A 122 -12.41 1.52 1.32
C ARG A 122 -10.93 1.40 1.67
N MET A 123 -10.58 1.22 2.94
CA MET A 123 -9.17 1.24 3.36
C MET A 123 -8.53 -0.14 3.54
N SER A 124 -9.25 -1.24 3.28
CA SER A 124 -8.76 -2.61 3.53
C SER A 124 -7.40 -2.84 2.89
N TRP A 125 -7.27 -2.51 1.61
CA TRP A 125 -6.02 -2.69 0.87
C TRP A 125 -4.89 -1.81 1.41
N ALA A 126 -5.18 -0.56 1.77
CA ALA A 126 -4.20 0.34 2.37
C ALA A 126 -3.71 -0.15 3.75
N LEU A 127 -4.59 -0.75 4.56
CA LEU A 127 -4.23 -1.40 5.83
C LEU A 127 -3.33 -2.61 5.60
N ILE A 128 -3.57 -3.39 4.56
CA ILE A 128 -2.73 -4.55 4.22
C ILE A 128 -1.31 -4.10 3.87
N VAL A 129 -1.18 -3.09 3.01
CA VAL A 129 0.13 -2.52 2.64
C VAL A 129 0.84 -1.95 3.88
N ALA A 130 0.10 -1.21 4.72
CA ALA A 130 0.62 -0.69 5.99
C ALA A 130 1.05 -1.81 6.94
N GLY A 131 0.36 -2.95 6.94
CA GLY A 131 0.65 -4.09 7.79
C GLY A 131 1.99 -4.75 7.46
N VAL A 132 2.34 -4.84 6.18
CA VAL A 132 3.67 -5.33 5.77
C VAL A 132 4.76 -4.40 6.30
N GLU A 133 4.56 -3.09 6.15
CA GLU A 133 5.50 -2.08 6.63
C GLU A 133 5.58 -2.00 8.17
N ALA A 134 4.50 -2.35 8.89
CA ALA A 134 4.45 -2.35 10.34
C ALA A 134 5.46 -3.30 11.00
N SER A 135 5.95 -4.30 10.27
CA SER A 135 7.07 -5.14 10.70
C SER A 135 8.36 -4.34 11.00
N ARG A 136 8.52 -3.17 10.37
CA ARG A 136 9.66 -2.26 10.56
C ARG A 136 9.38 -1.09 11.51
N ALA A 137 8.13 -0.93 11.97
CA ALA A 137 7.71 0.21 12.76
C ALA A 137 7.75 -0.09 14.26
N SER A 138 6.73 -0.76 14.79
CA SER A 138 6.65 -1.21 16.19
C SER A 138 5.49 -2.18 16.37
N ASP A 139 5.53 -2.97 17.45
CA ASP A 139 4.45 -3.88 17.84
C ASP A 139 3.12 -3.14 18.09
N GLU A 140 3.19 -1.87 18.52
CA GLU A 140 2.01 -1.01 18.68
C GLU A 140 1.32 -0.73 17.34
N VAL A 141 2.09 -0.43 16.29
CA VAL A 141 1.54 -0.22 14.94
C VAL A 141 0.95 -1.52 14.39
N GLN A 142 1.61 -2.66 14.62
CA GLN A 142 1.11 -3.98 14.23
C GLN A 142 -0.24 -4.26 14.88
N ARG A 143 -0.33 -4.10 16.21
CA ARG A 143 -1.58 -4.28 16.97
C ARG A 143 -2.69 -3.36 16.47
N TYR A 144 -2.39 -2.08 16.26
CA TYR A 144 -3.35 -1.12 15.72
C TYR A 144 -3.93 -1.59 14.37
N ILE A 145 -3.07 -2.02 13.43
CA ILE A 145 -3.52 -2.51 12.12
C ILE A 145 -4.38 -3.77 12.25
N GLY A 146 -3.96 -4.72 13.09
CA GLY A 146 -4.72 -5.94 13.37
C GLY A 146 -6.12 -5.66 13.93
N GLU A 147 -6.21 -4.72 14.88
CA GLU A 147 -7.49 -4.26 15.44
C GLU A 147 -8.39 -3.65 14.35
N LYS A 148 -7.86 -2.77 13.49
CA LYS A 148 -8.64 -2.14 12.41
C LYS A 148 -9.12 -3.11 11.34
N LEU A 149 -8.32 -4.09 10.98
CA LEU A 149 -8.76 -5.17 10.08
C LEU A 149 -9.90 -5.99 10.70
N ALA A 150 -9.83 -6.30 11.99
CA ALA A 150 -10.90 -7.00 12.69
C ALA A 150 -12.19 -6.16 12.80
N ASP A 151 -12.06 -4.88 13.12
CA ASP A 151 -13.19 -3.92 13.12
C ASP A 151 -13.85 -3.86 11.74
N MET A 152 -13.06 -3.75 10.67
CA MET A 152 -13.58 -3.68 9.31
C MET A 152 -14.34 -4.94 8.90
N SER A 153 -13.85 -6.12 9.28
CA SER A 153 -14.57 -7.38 9.00
C SER A 153 -15.94 -7.40 9.68
N ARG A 154 -16.01 -6.99 10.96
CA ARG A 154 -17.27 -6.89 11.71
C ARG A 154 -18.22 -5.88 11.07
N ASP A 155 -17.73 -4.69 10.73
CA ASP A 155 -18.52 -3.62 10.14
C ASP A 155 -19.05 -3.94 8.74
N GLN A 156 -18.29 -4.69 7.95
CA GLN A 156 -18.60 -5.00 6.55
C GLN A 156 -19.28 -6.36 6.36
N GLY A 157 -19.21 -7.26 7.35
CA GLY A 157 -19.72 -8.62 7.23
C GLY A 157 -18.97 -9.48 6.22
N ILE A 158 -17.69 -9.17 5.94
CA ILE A 158 -16.85 -9.92 5.00
C ILE A 158 -15.62 -10.50 5.71
N ALA A 159 -15.20 -11.70 5.31
CA ALA A 159 -14.07 -12.40 5.94
C ALA A 159 -12.69 -11.86 5.52
N SER A 160 -12.60 -11.20 4.36
CA SER A 160 -11.33 -10.77 3.75
C SER A 160 -10.39 -9.98 4.70
N PRO A 161 -10.86 -8.97 5.46
CA PRO A 161 -9.99 -8.28 6.44
C PRO A 161 -9.49 -9.17 7.59
N LEU A 162 -10.28 -10.17 8.04
CA LEU A 162 -9.81 -11.14 9.04
C LEU A 162 -8.74 -12.07 8.49
N VAL A 163 -8.90 -12.51 7.22
CA VAL A 163 -7.87 -13.31 6.54
C VAL A 163 -6.58 -12.50 6.42
N ALA A 164 -6.68 -11.24 5.99
CA ALA A 164 -5.54 -10.33 5.91
C ALA A 164 -4.83 -10.17 7.26
N ARG A 165 -5.60 -9.99 8.35
CA ARG A 165 -5.07 -9.93 9.71
C ARG A 165 -4.28 -11.18 10.05
N ALA A 166 -4.84 -12.37 9.83
CA ALA A 166 -4.17 -13.63 10.15
C ALA A 166 -2.87 -13.83 9.33
N VAL A 167 -2.85 -13.39 8.07
CA VAL A 167 -1.62 -13.39 7.25
C VAL A 167 -0.56 -12.48 7.87
N LEU A 168 -0.93 -11.25 8.21
CA LEU A 168 -0.03 -10.27 8.81
C LEU A 168 0.50 -10.70 10.18
N GLU A 169 -0.35 -11.24 11.05
CA GLU A 169 0.07 -11.72 12.38
C GLU A 169 1.10 -12.86 12.27
N ARG A 170 0.91 -13.79 11.33
CA ARG A 170 1.91 -14.84 11.04
C ARG A 170 3.22 -14.24 10.53
N PHE A 171 3.13 -13.26 9.63
CA PHE A 171 4.30 -12.55 9.11
C PHE A 171 5.08 -11.83 10.22
N TRP A 172 4.39 -11.12 11.11
CA TRP A 172 5.00 -10.43 12.25
C TRP A 172 5.63 -11.41 13.25
N ALA A 173 4.98 -12.54 13.54
CA ALA A 173 5.52 -13.58 14.41
C ALA A 173 6.82 -14.20 13.89
N ARG A 174 7.05 -14.18 12.56
CA ARG A 174 8.32 -14.60 11.93
C ARG A 174 9.40 -13.52 11.95
N GLY A 175 9.14 -12.34 12.50
CA GLY A 175 10.04 -11.18 12.49
C GLY A 175 9.89 -10.28 11.26
N GLY A 176 8.83 -10.46 10.45
CA GLY A 176 8.62 -9.74 9.21
C GLY A 176 9.49 -10.24 8.06
N GLY A 177 9.83 -9.35 7.12
CA GLY A 177 10.54 -9.70 5.89
C GLY A 177 10.22 -8.79 4.72
N ARG A 178 10.30 -9.35 3.51
CA ARG A 178 9.94 -8.70 2.24
C ARG A 178 8.45 -8.89 1.95
N TRP A 179 7.96 -8.20 0.93
CA TRP A 179 6.56 -8.31 0.51
C TRP A 179 6.15 -9.76 0.21
N ASP A 180 6.98 -10.51 -0.52
CA ASP A 180 6.66 -11.89 -0.91
C ASP A 180 6.74 -12.87 0.28
N ASP A 181 7.51 -12.55 1.33
CA ASP A 181 7.55 -13.34 2.57
C ASP A 181 6.25 -13.21 3.38
N CYS A 182 5.46 -12.15 3.14
CA CYS A 182 4.17 -11.95 3.78
C CYS A 182 3.04 -12.72 3.07
N PHE A 183 3.11 -12.83 1.74
CA PHE A 183 2.08 -13.46 0.92
C PHE A 183 2.66 -14.70 0.24
N ASP A 184 2.89 -15.74 1.05
CA ASP A 184 3.40 -17.04 0.62
C ASP A 184 2.36 -17.89 -0.14
N ASP A 185 1.12 -17.40 -0.26
CA ASP A 185 0.02 -18.02 -1.00
C ASP A 185 -0.72 -16.98 -1.87
N ALA A 186 -1.54 -17.45 -2.81
CA ALA A 186 -2.31 -16.62 -3.72
C ALA A 186 -3.51 -15.97 -3.02
N PHE A 187 -3.29 -14.83 -2.36
CA PHE A 187 -4.35 -14.08 -1.72
C PHE A 187 -4.98 -13.03 -2.65
N ALA A 188 -6.30 -13.05 -2.77
CA ALA A 188 -7.08 -12.01 -3.46
C ALA A 188 -7.85 -11.16 -2.44
N PHE A 189 -7.29 -10.00 -2.08
CA PHE A 189 -7.98 -9.02 -1.24
C PHE A 189 -8.72 -8.01 -2.12
N ILE A 190 -10.05 -8.09 -2.14
CA ILE A 190 -10.90 -7.17 -2.91
C ILE A 190 -10.90 -5.77 -2.26
N MET A 191 -10.76 -4.72 -3.09
CA MET A 191 -10.83 -3.30 -2.71
C MET A 191 -12.26 -2.82 -2.37
#